data_AF-A0A835UT44-F1
#
_entry.id   AF-A0A835UT44-F1
#
_cell.length_a   1.000
_cell.length_b   1.000
_cell.length_c   1.000
_cell.angle_alpha   90.00
_cell.angle_beta   90.00
_cell.angle_gamma   90.00
#
_symmetry.space_group_name_H-M   'P 1'
#
loop_
_entity.id
_entity.type
_entity.pdbx_description
1 polymer ?
#
loop_
_entity_poly.entity_id
_entity_poly.type
_entity_poly.pdbx_seq_one_letter_code
_entity_poly.pdbx_strand_id
1 'polypeptide(L)'
;MKGTGKWTVQQAADLSVAAPTIEASLDSRFLSGLKEERVEAAKVFKSDGFDDILSSQPIDKAKLVDDVRQALYASKICSYAQGMNLLRAKSIEKGWGLKLGELARIWKGGCIIRAIFLDRIKKAYDRNADLANLLVDPEFAKEIVDRHQAWRRVICLAINAGISTPGMSASLAYFDTYRRERLPANLVQAQRDYFGAHTYERIDTDGSFHTEWFKIARQSKI
;
A
#
# COMPACT_ATOMS: atom_id res chain seq x y z
N MET A 1 -3.96 18.23 -13.94
CA MET A 1 -4.45 17.81 -12.60
C MET A 1 -4.46 19.01 -11.66
N LYS A 2 -5.48 19.17 -10.80
CA LYS A 2 -5.59 20.29 -9.83
C LYS A 2 -4.68 20.17 -8.59
N GLY A 3 -3.57 19.43 -8.66
CA GLY A 3 -2.48 19.41 -7.65
C GLY A 3 -2.71 18.63 -6.33
N THR A 4 -3.92 18.58 -5.79
CA THR A 4 -4.16 18.08 -4.40
C THR A 4 -3.69 16.66 -4.11
N GLY A 5 -3.79 15.74 -5.07
CA GLY A 5 -3.27 14.37 -4.93
C GLY A 5 -1.74 14.34 -4.79
N LYS A 6 -1.02 15.16 -5.57
CA LYS A 6 0.44 15.30 -5.49
C LYS A 6 0.86 15.80 -4.11
N TRP A 7 0.19 16.83 -3.59
CA TRP A 7 0.50 17.36 -2.26
C TRP A 7 0.33 16.34 -1.16
N THR A 8 -0.68 15.47 -1.26
CA THR A 8 -0.90 14.40 -0.29
C THR A 8 0.28 13.42 -0.27
N VAL A 9 0.77 13.00 -1.45
CA VAL A 9 1.92 12.10 -1.56
C VAL A 9 3.21 12.77 -1.08
N GLN A 10 3.42 14.05 -1.39
CA GLN A 10 4.56 14.82 -0.89
C GLN A 10 4.56 14.89 0.64
N GLN A 11 3.42 15.22 1.26
CA GLN A 11 3.31 15.24 2.72
C GLN A 11 3.50 13.86 3.35
N ALA A 12 3.08 12.79 2.68
CA ALA A 12 3.33 11.43 3.15
C ALA A 12 4.83 11.12 3.20
N ALA A 13 5.58 11.51 2.16
CA ALA A 13 7.03 11.38 2.14
C ALA A 13 7.71 12.23 3.21
N ASP A 14 7.35 13.52 3.34
CA ASP A 14 7.92 14.44 4.34
C ASP A 14 7.75 13.92 5.77
N LEU A 15 6.62 13.26 6.04
CA LEU A 15 6.29 12.69 7.36
C LEU A 15 6.76 11.25 7.56
N SER A 16 7.44 10.65 6.59
CA SER A 16 7.80 9.22 6.61
C SER A 16 6.60 8.29 6.84
N VAL A 17 5.45 8.61 6.25
CA VAL A 17 4.22 7.81 6.31
C VAL A 17 3.99 7.11 4.99
N ALA A 18 3.96 5.77 5.00
CA ALA A 18 3.65 4.99 3.81
C ALA A 18 2.19 5.18 3.37
N ALA A 19 1.99 5.68 2.14
CA ALA A 19 0.68 5.84 1.49
C ALA A 19 0.64 5.25 0.06
N PRO A 20 1.09 4.00 -0.14
CA PRO A 20 1.34 3.45 -1.48
C PRO A 20 0.08 3.31 -2.33
N THR A 21 -1.11 3.19 -1.72
CA THR A 21 -2.37 3.14 -2.49
C THR A 21 -2.71 4.50 -3.10
N ILE A 22 -2.45 5.59 -2.35
CA ILE A 22 -2.69 6.95 -2.82
C ILE A 22 -1.65 7.32 -3.89
N GLU A 23 -0.39 6.95 -3.68
CA GLU A 23 0.70 7.10 -4.64
C GLU A 23 0.42 6.36 -5.95
N ALA A 24 0.05 5.07 -5.88
CA ALA A 24 -0.34 4.28 -7.05
C ALA A 24 -1.48 4.92 -7.85
N SER A 25 -2.42 5.61 -7.17
CA SER A 25 -3.50 6.34 -7.84
C SER A 25 -3.01 7.59 -8.59
N LEU A 26 -1.94 8.22 -8.10
CA LEU A 26 -1.30 9.37 -8.73
C LEU A 26 -0.49 8.93 -9.96
N ASP A 27 0.32 7.87 -9.82
CA ASP A 27 1.11 7.31 -10.91
C ASP A 27 0.24 6.79 -12.04
N SER A 28 -0.88 6.13 -11.70
CA SER A 28 -1.88 5.70 -12.70
C SER A 28 -2.37 6.87 -13.55
N ARG A 29 -2.53 8.06 -12.96
CA ARG A 29 -2.93 9.27 -13.71
C ARG A 29 -1.80 9.78 -14.58
N PHE A 30 -0.57 9.82 -14.09
CA PHE A 30 0.60 10.22 -14.87
C PHE A 30 0.76 9.32 -16.09
N LEU A 31 0.79 8.00 -15.90
CA LEU A 31 0.88 7.01 -16.98
C LEU A 31 -0.30 7.10 -17.95
N SER A 32 -1.52 7.31 -17.46
CA SER A 32 -2.68 7.49 -18.35
C SER A 32 -2.56 8.72 -19.26
N GLY A 33 -1.89 9.78 -18.79
CA GLY A 33 -1.66 11.00 -19.56
C GLY A 33 -0.70 10.82 -20.74
N LEU A 34 0.20 9.82 -20.67
CA LEU A 34 1.17 9.48 -21.73
C LEU A 34 0.51 8.67 -22.86
N LYS A 35 -0.63 9.14 -23.40
CA LYS A 35 -1.43 8.36 -24.33
C LYS A 35 -0.69 8.03 -25.63
N GLU A 36 0.00 9.00 -26.23
CA GLU A 36 0.74 8.82 -27.47
C GLU A 36 1.87 7.81 -27.29
N GLU A 37 2.71 8.00 -26.26
CA GLU A 37 3.79 7.06 -25.91
C GLU A 37 3.27 5.63 -25.68
N ARG A 38 2.15 5.48 -24.94
CA ARG A 38 1.55 4.16 -24.71
C ARG A 38 1.01 3.49 -25.97
N VAL A 39 0.50 4.27 -26.93
CA VAL A 39 0.03 3.74 -28.21
C VAL A 39 1.20 3.25 -29.06
N GLU A 40 2.30 4.01 -29.11
CA GLU A 40 3.49 3.56 -29.84
C GLU A 40 4.15 2.37 -29.15
N ALA A 41 4.27 2.38 -27.82
CA ALA A 41 4.79 1.25 -27.05
C ALA A 41 3.98 -0.04 -27.31
N ALA A 42 2.64 0.06 -27.37
CA ALA A 42 1.79 -1.09 -27.68
C ALA A 42 2.09 -1.71 -29.05
N LYS A 43 2.44 -0.90 -30.06
CA LYS A 43 2.85 -1.42 -31.38
C LYS A 43 4.17 -2.20 -31.29
N VAL A 44 5.16 -1.64 -30.59
CA VAL A 44 6.47 -2.27 -30.38
C VAL A 44 6.33 -3.63 -29.71
N PHE A 45 5.62 -3.69 -28.58
CA PHE A 45 5.45 -4.95 -27.86
C PHE A 45 4.59 -5.96 -28.63
N LYS A 46 3.57 -5.50 -29.34
CA LYS A 46 2.75 -6.38 -30.19
C LYS A 46 3.54 -6.94 -31.38
N SER A 47 4.46 -6.17 -31.98
CA SER A 47 5.33 -6.71 -33.03
C SER A 47 6.29 -7.78 -32.52
N ASP A 48 6.65 -7.74 -31.23
CA ASP A 48 7.48 -8.76 -30.58
C ASP A 48 6.67 -9.93 -29.99
N GLY A 49 5.37 -10.03 -30.32
CA GLY A 49 4.50 -11.13 -29.90
C GLY A 49 3.96 -11.02 -28.46
N PHE A 50 4.06 -9.83 -27.85
CA PHE A 50 3.49 -9.58 -26.53
C PHE A 50 2.06 -9.00 -26.65
N ASP A 51 1.08 -9.86 -26.43
CA ASP A 51 -0.35 -9.52 -26.53
C ASP A 51 -0.90 -8.81 -25.28
N ASP A 52 -2.03 -8.11 -25.43
CA ASP A 52 -2.71 -7.38 -24.34
C ASP A 52 -3.26 -8.31 -23.23
N ILE A 53 -3.59 -9.57 -23.57
CA ILE A 53 -4.13 -10.56 -22.63
C ILE A 53 -3.22 -11.79 -22.65
N LEU A 54 -2.50 -12.01 -21.55
CA LEU A 54 -1.43 -13.01 -21.49
C LEU A 54 -1.88 -14.41 -21.09
N SER A 55 -3.07 -14.55 -20.51
CA SER A 55 -3.64 -15.86 -20.19
C SER A 55 -5.15 -15.88 -20.38
N SER A 56 -5.63 -17.00 -20.92
CA SER A 56 -7.05 -17.34 -20.94
C SER A 56 -7.25 -18.60 -20.11
N GLN A 57 -7.86 -18.45 -18.95
CA GLN A 57 -8.32 -19.56 -18.12
C GLN A 57 -9.85 -19.50 -18.05
N PRO A 58 -10.56 -20.64 -17.89
CA PRO A 58 -11.99 -20.61 -17.65
C PRO A 58 -12.32 -19.76 -16.41
N ILE A 59 -13.22 -18.78 -16.56
CA ILE A 59 -13.62 -17.87 -15.49
C ILE A 59 -15.10 -18.05 -15.18
N ASP A 60 -15.40 -18.38 -13.93
CA ASP A 60 -16.73 -18.16 -13.38
C ASP A 60 -16.92 -16.64 -13.16
N LYS A 61 -17.71 -16.02 -14.04
CA LYS A 61 -17.95 -14.57 -14.03
C LYS A 61 -18.64 -14.11 -12.74
N ALA A 62 -19.59 -14.89 -12.21
CA ALA A 62 -20.32 -14.51 -11.00
C ALA A 62 -19.36 -14.50 -9.80
N LYS A 63 -18.53 -15.54 -9.71
CA LYS A 63 -17.49 -15.61 -8.69
C LYS A 63 -16.46 -14.49 -8.83
N LEU A 64 -16.02 -14.17 -10.05
CA LEU A 64 -15.05 -13.09 -10.27
C LEU A 64 -15.60 -11.73 -9.84
N VAL A 65 -16.86 -11.42 -10.18
CA VAL A 65 -17.51 -10.17 -9.75
C VAL A 65 -17.53 -10.07 -8.22
N ASP A 66 -17.87 -11.17 -7.54
CA ASP A 66 -17.85 -11.20 -6.08
C ASP A 66 -16.45 -11.02 -5.50
N ASP A 67 -15.46 -11.71 -6.06
CA ASP A 67 -14.07 -11.62 -5.62
C ASP A 67 -13.51 -10.19 -5.82
N VAL A 68 -13.84 -9.53 -6.94
CA VAL A 68 -13.47 -8.14 -7.22
C VAL A 68 -14.14 -7.17 -6.25
N ARG A 69 -15.42 -7.39 -5.92
CA ARG A 69 -16.15 -6.59 -4.91
C ARG A 69 -15.45 -6.68 -3.54
N GLN A 70 -15.02 -7.88 -3.14
CA GLN A 70 -14.29 -8.10 -1.90
C GLN A 70 -12.89 -7.46 -1.93
N ALA A 71 -12.15 -7.63 -3.02
CA ALA A 71 -10.82 -7.05 -3.25
C ALA A 71 -10.84 -5.51 -3.17
N LEU A 72 -11.82 -4.89 -3.83
CA LEU A 72 -12.03 -3.44 -3.82
C LEU A 72 -12.32 -2.94 -2.41
N TYR A 73 -13.16 -3.65 -1.66
CA TYR A 73 -13.48 -3.28 -0.29
C TYR A 73 -12.26 -3.36 0.64
N ALA A 74 -11.48 -4.44 0.57
CA ALA A 74 -10.25 -4.59 1.34
C ALA A 74 -9.20 -3.52 0.99
N SER A 75 -9.04 -3.21 -0.31
CA SER A 75 -8.15 -2.16 -0.80
C SER A 75 -8.60 -0.77 -0.31
N LYS A 76 -9.92 -0.53 -0.26
CA LYS A 76 -10.50 0.71 0.29
C LYS A 76 -10.14 0.88 1.77
N ILE A 77 -10.24 -0.17 2.58
CA ILE A 77 -9.83 -0.12 4.00
C ILE A 77 -8.37 0.33 4.11
N CYS A 78 -7.46 -0.26 3.32
CA CYS A 78 -6.04 0.09 3.33
C CYS A 78 -5.81 1.56 2.94
N SER A 79 -6.49 2.05 1.91
CA SER A 79 -6.36 3.45 1.49
C SER A 79 -6.79 4.43 2.58
N TYR A 80 -7.90 4.16 3.27
CA TYR A 80 -8.35 4.98 4.39
C TYR A 80 -7.41 4.86 5.60
N ALA A 81 -6.90 3.66 5.91
CA ALA A 81 -5.90 3.47 6.96
C ALA A 81 -4.66 4.34 6.73
N GLN A 82 -4.13 4.35 5.51
CA GLN A 82 -3.00 5.19 5.11
C GLN A 82 -3.31 6.68 5.29
N GLY A 83 -4.47 7.15 4.80
CA GLY A 83 -4.88 8.55 4.93
C GLY A 83 -5.10 9.00 6.38
N MET A 84 -5.71 8.16 7.21
CA MET A 84 -5.92 8.47 8.63
C MET A 84 -4.59 8.51 9.40
N ASN A 85 -3.65 7.62 9.10
CA ASN A 85 -2.31 7.65 9.69
C ASN A 85 -1.54 8.90 9.28
N LEU A 86 -1.67 9.34 8.02
CA LEU A 86 -1.07 10.59 7.55
C LEU A 86 -1.61 11.81 8.30
N LEU A 87 -2.93 11.88 8.50
CA LEU A 87 -3.56 12.94 9.28
C LEU A 87 -3.12 12.91 10.75
N ARG A 88 -2.99 11.72 11.35
CA ARG A 88 -2.46 11.57 12.70
C ARG A 88 -1.03 12.10 12.80
N ALA A 89 -0.14 11.67 11.89
CA ALA A 89 1.25 12.11 11.88
C ALA A 89 1.35 13.63 11.74
N LYS A 90 0.58 14.24 10.82
CA LYS A 90 0.54 15.70 10.66
C LYS A 90 -0.01 16.39 11.92
N SER A 91 -1.04 15.82 12.54
CA SER A 91 -1.60 16.35 13.79
C SER A 91 -0.58 16.35 14.92
N ILE A 92 0.26 15.31 15.02
CA ILE A 92 1.34 15.23 16.01
C ILE A 92 2.42 16.27 15.69
N GLU A 93 2.91 16.31 14.44
CA GLU A 93 3.92 17.28 13.99
C GLU A 93 3.52 18.74 14.27
N LYS A 94 2.23 19.06 14.12
CA LYS A 94 1.72 20.42 14.28
C LYS A 94 1.04 20.71 15.62
N GLY A 95 0.90 19.73 16.51
CA GLY A 95 0.20 19.88 17.78
C GLY A 95 -1.30 20.22 17.65
N TRP A 96 -1.96 19.80 16.57
CA TRP A 96 -3.34 20.19 16.27
C TRP A 96 -4.42 19.49 17.11
N GLY A 97 -4.10 18.37 17.74
CA GLY A 97 -5.08 17.58 18.50
C GLY A 97 -6.28 17.13 17.66
N LEU A 98 -6.05 16.72 16.41
CA LEU A 98 -7.12 16.31 15.50
C LEU A 98 -7.90 15.11 16.05
N LYS A 99 -9.23 15.23 16.07
CA LYS A 99 -10.15 14.16 16.44
C LYS A 99 -10.51 13.34 15.21
N LEU A 100 -9.80 12.25 14.96
CA LEU A 100 -9.93 11.42 13.76
C LEU A 100 -11.36 10.89 13.54
N GLY A 101 -12.07 10.50 14.60
CA GLY A 101 -13.49 10.10 14.51
C GLY A 101 -14.40 11.23 14.03
N GLU A 102 -14.15 12.47 14.46
CA GLU A 102 -14.93 13.64 14.03
C GLU A 102 -14.65 14.01 12.56
N LEU A 103 -13.41 13.85 12.09
CA LEU A 103 -13.09 13.99 10.66
C LEU A 103 -13.89 12.98 9.82
N ALA A 104 -13.93 11.71 10.25
CA ALA A 104 -14.72 10.69 9.57
C ALA A 104 -16.22 11.03 9.57
N ARG A 105 -16.74 11.59 10.68
CA ARG A 105 -18.14 12.04 10.78
C ARG A 105 -18.49 13.12 9.76
N ILE A 106 -17.67 14.18 9.64
CA ILE A 106 -17.98 15.29 8.73
C ILE A 106 -17.86 14.89 7.25
N TRP A 107 -17.05 13.87 6.93
CA TRP A 107 -16.98 13.34 5.57
C TRP A 107 -18.20 12.48 5.17
N LYS A 108 -19.12 12.16 6.10
CA LYS A 108 -20.31 11.34 5.79
C LYS A 108 -21.27 12.03 4.82
N GLY A 109 -21.22 13.35 4.67
CA GLY A 109 -22.12 14.12 3.80
C GLY A 109 -21.41 15.26 3.08
N GLY A 110 -21.97 15.70 1.95
CA GLY A 110 -21.48 16.85 1.17
C GLY A 110 -20.21 16.59 0.34
N CYS A 111 -19.23 15.85 0.85
CA CYS A 111 -17.98 15.59 0.14
C CYS A 111 -18.08 14.46 -0.91
N ILE A 112 -17.07 14.35 -1.77
CA ILE A 112 -17.01 13.36 -2.85
C ILE A 112 -16.86 11.94 -2.29
N ILE A 113 -16.13 11.75 -1.20
CA ILE A 113 -15.82 10.43 -0.63
C ILE A 113 -16.91 9.89 0.30
N ARG A 114 -18.04 10.59 0.42
CA ARG A 114 -19.15 10.23 1.31
C ARG A 114 -19.62 8.78 1.09
N ALA A 115 -19.75 8.02 2.17
CA ALA A 115 -20.20 6.63 2.14
C ALA A 115 -20.61 6.16 3.54
N ILE A 116 -21.48 5.13 3.61
CA ILE A 116 -21.78 4.39 4.85
C ILE A 116 -20.48 3.89 5.52
N PHE A 117 -19.45 3.61 4.73
CA PHE A 117 -18.11 3.23 5.19
C PHE A 117 -17.51 4.20 6.25
N LEU A 118 -17.79 5.50 6.15
CA LEU A 118 -17.27 6.49 7.08
C LEU A 118 -17.90 6.41 8.47
N ASP A 119 -19.13 5.88 8.58
CA ASP A 119 -19.75 5.58 9.86
C ASP A 119 -18.97 4.51 10.63
N ARG A 120 -18.42 3.53 9.91
CA ARG A 120 -17.59 2.47 10.48
C ARG A 120 -16.24 3.00 10.97
N ILE A 121 -15.62 3.90 10.20
CA ILE A 121 -14.39 4.58 10.62
C ILE A 121 -14.64 5.39 11.90
N LYS A 122 -15.75 6.14 11.94
CA LYS A 122 -16.13 6.87 13.15
C LYS A 122 -16.25 5.91 14.35
N LYS A 123 -17.01 4.81 14.20
CA LYS A 123 -17.18 3.80 15.25
C LYS A 123 -15.86 3.19 15.72
N ALA A 124 -14.91 2.96 14.83
CA ALA A 124 -13.57 2.48 15.19
C ALA A 124 -12.84 3.47 16.12
N TYR A 125 -12.90 4.77 15.80
CA TYR A 125 -12.30 5.81 16.65
C TYR A 125 -13.14 6.15 17.90
N ASP A 126 -14.45 5.91 17.90
CA ASP A 126 -15.28 5.99 19.11
C ASP A 126 -14.90 4.87 20.10
N ARG A 127 -14.58 3.67 19.59
CA ARG A 127 -14.08 2.54 20.40
C ARG A 127 -12.68 2.81 20.95
N ASN A 128 -11.79 3.35 20.13
CA ASN A 128 -10.41 3.68 20.52
C ASN A 128 -9.95 4.95 19.80
N ALA A 129 -9.90 6.07 20.53
CA ALA A 129 -9.45 7.36 19.98
C ALA A 129 -7.97 7.34 19.58
N ASP A 130 -7.16 6.52 20.27
CA ASP A 130 -5.71 6.37 20.07
C ASP A 130 -5.35 5.21 19.14
N LEU A 131 -6.30 4.75 18.32
CA LEU A 131 -6.11 3.64 17.41
C LEU A 131 -4.87 3.84 16.51
N ALA A 132 -3.89 2.95 16.66
CA ALA A 132 -2.62 3.01 15.95
C ALA A 132 -2.77 2.85 14.43
N ASN A 133 -3.79 2.15 13.96
CA ASN A 133 -4.12 2.00 12.55
C ASN A 133 -5.55 1.47 12.41
N LEU A 134 -6.31 1.91 11.40
CA LEU A 134 -7.63 1.33 11.12
C LEU A 134 -7.60 -0.19 10.89
N LEU A 135 -6.49 -0.74 10.40
CA LEU A 135 -6.33 -2.18 10.18
C LEU A 135 -6.33 -3.02 11.46
N VAL A 136 -6.08 -2.42 12.62
CA VAL A 136 -6.08 -3.13 13.92
C VAL A 136 -7.36 -2.90 14.73
N ASP A 137 -8.34 -2.17 14.19
CA ASP A 137 -9.69 -2.18 14.74
C ASP A 137 -10.32 -3.58 14.55
N PRO A 138 -10.97 -4.16 15.59
CA PRO A 138 -11.46 -5.53 15.52
C PRO A 138 -12.43 -5.83 14.37
N GLU A 139 -13.29 -4.88 14.01
CA GLU A 139 -14.23 -5.07 12.91
C GLU A 139 -13.52 -5.01 11.56
N PHE A 140 -12.65 -4.02 11.33
CA PHE A 140 -11.89 -3.94 10.09
C PHE A 140 -10.90 -5.09 9.92
N ALA A 141 -10.24 -5.53 10.98
CA ALA A 141 -9.37 -6.70 10.97
C ALA A 141 -10.13 -7.96 10.53
N LYS A 142 -11.32 -8.20 11.12
CA LYS A 142 -12.20 -9.31 10.71
C LYS A 142 -12.58 -9.22 9.23
N GLU A 143 -12.95 -8.04 8.74
CA GLU A 143 -13.39 -7.85 7.35
C GLU A 143 -12.27 -8.10 6.34
N ILE A 144 -11.02 -7.78 6.69
CA ILE A 144 -9.83 -8.10 5.89
C ILE A 144 -9.60 -9.61 5.89
N VAL A 145 -9.67 -10.28 7.06
CA VAL A 145 -9.53 -11.74 7.17
C VAL A 145 -10.58 -12.44 6.30
N ASP A 146 -11.83 -12.00 6.36
CA ASP A 146 -12.92 -12.64 5.60
C ASP A 146 -12.76 -12.45 4.06
N ARG A 147 -11.94 -11.49 3.60
CA ARG A 147 -11.80 -11.14 2.17
C ARG A 147 -10.44 -11.39 1.55
N HIS A 148 -9.41 -11.68 2.35
CA HIS A 148 -8.03 -11.70 1.85
C HIS A 148 -7.85 -12.74 0.73
N GLN A 149 -8.58 -13.85 0.77
CA GLN A 149 -8.48 -14.89 -0.26
C GLN A 149 -9.03 -14.42 -1.61
N ALA A 150 -10.21 -13.79 -1.61
CA ALA A 150 -10.79 -13.18 -2.81
C ALA A 150 -9.86 -12.11 -3.38
N TRP A 151 -9.33 -11.27 -2.50
CA TRP A 151 -8.39 -10.23 -2.88
C TRP A 151 -7.14 -10.76 -3.56
N ARG A 152 -6.52 -11.81 -3.02
CA ARG A 152 -5.35 -12.47 -3.62
C ARG A 152 -5.69 -13.12 -4.95
N ARG A 153 -6.83 -13.81 -5.06
CA ARG A 153 -7.28 -14.42 -6.33
C ARG A 153 -7.39 -13.37 -7.44
N VAL A 154 -7.99 -12.22 -7.16
CA VAL A 154 -8.12 -11.11 -8.13
C VAL A 154 -6.75 -10.60 -8.58
N ILE A 155 -5.83 -10.36 -7.64
CA ILE A 155 -4.49 -9.85 -7.97
C ILE A 155 -3.70 -10.87 -8.78
N CYS A 156 -3.69 -12.14 -8.38
CA CYS A 156 -3.00 -13.19 -9.12
C CYS A 156 -3.58 -13.37 -10.53
N LEU A 157 -4.92 -13.36 -10.66
CA LEU A 157 -5.58 -13.41 -11.96
C LEU A 157 -5.20 -12.21 -12.83
N ALA A 158 -5.22 -11.00 -12.28
CA ALA A 158 -4.87 -9.79 -13.01
C ALA A 158 -3.42 -9.83 -13.50
N ILE A 159 -2.47 -10.22 -12.64
CA ILE A 159 -1.05 -10.39 -13.01
C ILE A 159 -0.90 -11.40 -14.13
N ASN A 160 -1.50 -12.59 -13.99
CA ASN A 160 -1.41 -13.64 -15.01
C ASN A 160 -2.08 -13.25 -16.34
N ALA A 161 -3.10 -12.38 -16.29
CA ALA A 161 -3.79 -11.90 -17.47
C ALA A 161 -3.11 -10.67 -18.12
N GLY A 162 -2.08 -10.09 -17.51
CA GLY A 162 -1.45 -8.84 -17.99
C GLY A 162 -2.25 -7.57 -17.65
N ILE A 163 -3.21 -7.65 -16.71
CA ILE A 163 -4.08 -6.53 -16.33
C ILE A 163 -3.48 -5.77 -15.14
N SER A 164 -3.16 -4.50 -15.37
CA SER A 164 -2.61 -3.62 -14.33
C SER A 164 -3.66 -3.24 -13.28
N THR A 165 -3.35 -3.50 -12.00
CA THR A 165 -4.23 -3.20 -10.84
C THR A 165 -3.47 -2.46 -9.71
N PRO A 166 -2.79 -1.34 -10.01
CA PRO A 166 -1.74 -0.78 -9.15
C PRO A 166 -2.26 -0.41 -7.75
N GLY A 167 -3.44 0.20 -7.65
CA GLY A 167 -4.05 0.54 -6.35
C GLY A 167 -4.42 -0.69 -5.49
N MET A 168 -4.90 -1.79 -6.10
CA MET A 168 -5.22 -3.01 -5.37
C MET A 168 -3.95 -3.77 -4.95
N SER A 169 -2.98 -3.89 -5.86
CA SER A 169 -1.69 -4.53 -5.60
C SER A 169 -0.90 -3.80 -4.51
N ALA A 170 -0.82 -2.47 -4.59
CA ALA A 170 -0.17 -1.63 -3.57
C ALA A 170 -0.86 -1.75 -2.20
N SER A 171 -2.19 -1.81 -2.19
CA SER A 171 -2.96 -2.03 -0.97
C SER A 171 -2.68 -3.39 -0.34
N LEU A 172 -2.55 -4.47 -1.15
CA LEU A 172 -2.24 -5.80 -0.64
C LEU A 172 -0.82 -5.86 -0.08
N ALA A 173 0.14 -5.29 -0.81
CA ALA A 173 1.52 -5.18 -0.36
C ALA A 173 1.63 -4.40 0.96
N TYR A 174 0.90 -3.29 1.09
CA TYR A 174 0.80 -2.52 2.33
C TYR A 174 0.29 -3.39 3.48
N PHE A 175 -0.81 -4.11 3.29
CA PHE A 175 -1.37 -4.99 4.33
C PHE A 175 -0.40 -6.12 4.70
N ASP A 176 0.19 -6.81 3.72
CA ASP A 176 1.14 -7.90 3.95
C ASP A 176 2.42 -7.44 4.63
N THR A 177 2.83 -6.19 4.40
CA THR A 177 3.96 -5.56 5.09
C THR A 177 3.57 -5.22 6.53
N TYR A 178 2.43 -4.55 6.71
CA TYR A 178 2.01 -4.03 8.01
C TYR A 178 1.69 -5.13 9.03
N ARG A 179 1.15 -6.28 8.60
CA ARG A 179 0.74 -7.38 9.50
C ARG A 179 1.89 -8.25 10.01
N ARG A 180 3.12 -8.06 9.53
CA ARG A 180 4.26 -8.93 9.83
C ARG A 180 5.12 -8.31 10.91
N GLU A 181 5.49 -9.13 11.89
CA GLU A 181 6.47 -8.76 12.92
C GLU A 181 7.88 -8.56 12.32
N ARG A 182 8.27 -9.41 11.37
CA ARG A 182 9.59 -9.36 10.71
C ARG A 182 9.45 -9.11 9.22
N LEU A 183 10.20 -8.12 8.73
CA LEU A 183 10.30 -7.74 7.33
C LEU A 183 11.70 -8.03 6.80
N PRO A 184 11.87 -8.22 5.47
CA PRO A 184 13.18 -8.44 4.86
C PRO A 184 14.07 -7.18 4.84
N ALA A 185 13.75 -6.15 5.62
CA ALA A 185 14.54 -4.93 5.74
C ALA A 185 15.91 -5.16 6.38
N ASN A 186 16.11 -6.30 7.05
CA ASN A 186 17.42 -6.74 7.53
C ASN A 186 18.43 -6.90 6.37
N LEU A 187 18.00 -7.39 5.20
CA LEU A 187 18.88 -7.47 4.02
C LEU A 187 19.25 -6.08 3.50
N VAL A 188 18.31 -5.13 3.54
CA VAL A 188 18.58 -3.73 3.17
C VAL A 188 19.59 -3.10 4.13
N GLN A 189 19.47 -3.36 5.44
CA GLN A 189 20.46 -2.91 6.42
C GLN A 189 21.84 -3.52 6.16
N ALA A 190 21.91 -4.83 5.88
CA ALA A 190 23.17 -5.49 5.51
C ALA A 190 23.80 -4.88 4.25
N GLN A 191 23.00 -4.59 3.21
CA GLN A 191 23.48 -3.93 1.99
C GLN A 191 24.03 -2.53 2.30
N ARG A 192 23.29 -1.71 3.05
CA ARG A 192 23.71 -0.34 3.43
C ARG A 192 25.02 -0.35 4.21
N ASP A 193 25.17 -1.30 5.14
CA ASP A 193 26.43 -1.45 5.88
C ASP A 193 27.56 -1.93 4.96
N TYR A 194 27.28 -2.85 4.04
CA TYR A 194 28.26 -3.39 3.09
C TYR A 194 28.90 -2.31 2.21
N PHE A 195 28.10 -1.51 1.50
CA PHE A 195 28.64 -0.54 0.54
C PHE A 195 28.93 0.83 1.14
N GLY A 196 28.37 1.15 2.31
CA GLY A 196 28.35 2.51 2.84
C GLY A 196 28.71 2.64 4.32
N ALA A 197 29.09 1.55 5.00
CA ALA A 197 29.40 1.55 6.44
C ALA A 197 28.33 2.23 7.30
N HIS A 198 27.06 2.11 6.89
CA HIS A 198 25.93 2.77 7.56
C HIS A 198 25.56 2.16 8.92
N THR A 199 26.24 1.08 9.34
CA THR A 199 25.91 0.29 10.51
C THR A 199 24.52 -0.36 10.45
N TYR A 200 24.22 -1.25 11.39
CA TYR A 200 22.90 -1.84 11.58
C TYR A 200 22.68 -2.19 13.07
N GLU A 201 21.42 -2.36 13.45
CA GLU A 201 21.03 -2.85 14.78
C GLU A 201 20.79 -4.36 14.74
N ARG A 202 20.93 -5.01 15.90
CA ARG A 202 20.69 -6.44 16.07
C ARG A 202 19.44 -6.69 16.91
N ILE A 203 18.90 -7.90 16.80
CA ILE A 203 17.69 -8.30 17.53
C ILE A 203 17.99 -8.99 18.87
N ASP A 204 19.26 -9.34 19.11
CA ASP A 204 19.72 -10.07 20.29
C ASP A 204 20.52 -9.21 21.25
N THR A 205 20.90 -7.99 20.85
CA THR A 205 21.63 -7.03 21.68
C THR A 205 21.38 -5.62 21.20
N ASP A 206 21.33 -4.69 22.15
CA ASP A 206 21.28 -3.27 21.85
C ASP A 206 22.63 -2.78 21.30
N GLY A 207 22.58 -1.79 20.41
CA GLY A 207 23.75 -1.13 19.85
C GLY A 207 23.73 -1.02 18.33
N SER A 208 24.75 -0.32 17.82
CA SER A 208 25.01 -0.13 16.39
C SER A 208 26.26 -0.91 16.00
N PHE A 209 26.16 -1.71 14.95
CA PHE A 209 27.18 -2.67 14.54
C PHE A 209 27.60 -2.39 13.10
N HIS A 210 28.90 -2.39 12.85
CA HIS A 210 29.47 -2.42 11.51
C HIS A 210 30.12 -3.79 11.27
N THR A 211 29.94 -4.36 10.08
CA THR A 211 30.59 -5.61 9.69
C THR A 211 31.59 -5.35 8.57
N GLU A 212 32.81 -5.88 8.72
CA GLU A 212 33.81 -5.83 7.65
C GLU A 212 33.57 -6.97 6.64
N TRP A 213 32.51 -6.82 5.85
CA TRP A 213 32.00 -7.86 4.94
C TRP A 213 33.06 -8.43 3.98
N PHE A 214 33.97 -7.58 3.50
CA PHE A 214 35.03 -7.99 2.60
C PHE A 214 36.06 -8.93 3.25
N LYS A 215 36.31 -8.80 4.57
CA LYS A 215 37.17 -9.74 5.31
C LYS A 215 36.51 -11.11 5.42
N ILE A 216 35.21 -11.15 5.68
CA ILE A 216 34.41 -12.38 5.73
C ILE A 216 34.39 -13.07 4.36
N ALA A 217 34.16 -12.30 3.29
CA ALA A 217 34.14 -12.83 1.93
C ALA A 217 35.49 -13.46 1.54
N ARG A 218 36.62 -12.82 1.88
CA ARG A 218 37.97 -13.38 1.63
C ARG A 218 38.27 -14.65 2.40
N GLN A 219 37.69 -14.83 3.58
CA GLN A 219 37.87 -16.02 4.42
C GLN A 219 36.91 -17.15 4.03
N SER A 220 35.78 -16.81 3.42
CA SER A 220 34.83 -17.77 2.86
C SER A 220 35.42 -18.31 1.56
N LYS A 221 35.87 -19.57 1.55
CA LYS A 221 36.33 -20.28 0.34
C LYS A 221 35.16 -20.60 -0.61
N ILE A 222 34.43 -19.58 -1.05
CA ILE A 222 33.42 -19.66 -2.11
C ILE A 222 34.00 -19.00 -3.35
#